data_AF-A0A917H1T9-F1
#
_entry.id   AF-A0A917H1T9-F1
#
_cell.length_a   1.000
_cell.length_b   1.000
_cell.length_c   1.000
_cell.angle_alpha   90.00
_cell.angle_beta   90.00
_cell.angle_gamma   90.00
#
_symmetry.space_group_name_H-M   'P 1'
#
loop_
_entity.id
_entity.type
_entity.pdbx_description
1 polymer ?
#
loop_
_entity_poly.entity_id
_entity_poly.type
_entity_poly.pdbx_seq_one_letter_code
_entity_poly.pdbx_strand_id
1 'polypeptide(L)'
;MSDTAKGHHKHGEQAHIDMLPLFSTTDTGVKMTSLLPGSQVGRVAPVLPWLFAASVLWALTGSVPFGALLGLAPTPEISKLLGHPVTVGVAVVLFFVVIGVTGGVYSRGVEQFGQIRVAGLFATLAIAGGLFAGAGALLLWTLTNNPSRPFDLEAIVTSPTIPPELGAVVGACFALLAAYMLLRLPVSIAHARRRQADIQRLRAEGSSFIGTLTAVKFTNSWLLNYPMFKVKVSYISSGAPRVVSARMRTTADRVPVIGSRMLVLTDNRGTTLVELDPSNETAFEVDAGKYTAPDG
;
A
#
# COMPACT_ATOMS: atom_id res chain seq x y z
N MET A 1 -19.97 25.75 27.95
CA MET A 1 -19.04 24.73 28.45
C MET A 1 -19.63 23.36 28.18
N SER A 2 -19.24 22.70 27.08
CA SER A 2 -19.22 21.23 26.94
C SER A 2 -18.55 20.83 25.62
N ASP A 3 -17.71 19.80 25.69
CA ASP A 3 -17.28 18.87 24.64
C ASP A 3 -16.57 19.38 23.37
N THR A 4 -15.26 19.60 23.47
CA THR A 4 -14.33 19.62 22.32
C THR A 4 -13.01 18.88 22.59
N ALA A 5 -13.01 17.83 23.42
CA ALA A 5 -11.79 17.12 23.81
C ALA A 5 -11.88 15.59 23.63
N LYS A 6 -12.06 15.09 22.40
CA LYS A 6 -11.94 13.64 22.07
C LYS A 6 -11.20 13.31 20.77
N GLY A 7 -10.45 14.26 20.19
CA GLY A 7 -9.80 14.08 18.88
C GLY A 7 -8.36 13.54 18.90
N HIS A 8 -7.61 13.67 19.99
CA HIS A 8 -6.14 13.52 19.93
C HIS A 8 -5.54 12.21 20.45
N HIS A 9 -6.32 11.30 21.07
CA HIS A 9 -5.73 10.08 21.65
C HIS A 9 -5.52 8.91 20.67
N LYS A 10 -6.12 8.91 19.47
CA LYS A 10 -5.99 7.76 18.55
C LYS A 10 -4.67 7.70 17.77
N HIS A 11 -3.98 8.81 17.55
CA HIS A 11 -2.76 8.79 16.73
C HIS A 11 -1.52 8.24 17.46
N GLY A 12 -1.42 8.42 18.79
CA GLY A 12 -0.29 7.90 19.58
C GLY A 12 -0.34 6.38 19.80
N GLU A 13 -1.55 5.82 19.98
CA GLU A 13 -1.75 4.39 20.20
C GLU A 13 -1.56 3.59 18.91
N GLN A 14 -1.94 4.14 17.76
CA GLN A 14 -1.68 3.55 16.43
C GLN A 14 -0.17 3.45 16.14
N ALA A 15 0.59 4.52 16.42
CA ALA A 15 2.04 4.53 16.24
C ALA A 15 2.72 3.47 17.11
N HIS A 16 2.23 3.23 18.32
CA HIS A 16 2.82 2.27 19.25
C HIS A 16 2.57 0.81 18.84
N ILE A 17 1.47 0.52 18.14
CA ILE A 17 1.19 -0.85 17.67
C ILE A 17 1.82 -1.12 16.30
N ASP A 18 2.05 -0.09 15.48
CA ASP A 18 2.89 -0.18 14.28
C ASP A 18 4.37 -0.48 14.60
N MET A 19 4.78 -0.42 15.87
CA MET A 19 6.13 -0.79 16.34
C MET A 19 6.27 -2.28 16.70
N LEU A 20 5.19 -3.03 16.88
CA LEU A 20 5.33 -4.43 17.30
C LEU A 20 5.81 -5.31 16.15
N PRO A 21 6.74 -6.26 16.40
CA PRO A 21 7.20 -7.18 15.38
C PRO A 21 6.05 -7.96 14.75
N LEU A 22 5.92 -7.83 13.43
CA LEU A 22 4.96 -8.58 12.63
C LEU A 22 5.59 -9.90 12.22
N PHE A 23 4.96 -11.01 12.61
CA PHE A 23 5.38 -12.35 12.20
C PHE A 23 4.45 -12.94 11.14
N SER A 24 5.00 -13.76 10.25
CA SER A 24 4.20 -14.59 9.34
C SER A 24 4.90 -15.90 9.03
N THR A 25 4.18 -17.01 9.16
CA THR A 25 4.65 -18.35 8.84
C THR A 25 4.56 -18.67 7.34
N THR A 26 3.71 -17.95 6.60
CA THR A 26 3.38 -18.24 5.19
C THR A 26 3.79 -17.13 4.23
N ASP A 27 3.61 -15.87 4.64
CA ASP A 27 3.76 -14.71 3.78
C ASP A 27 5.08 -13.97 4.02
N THR A 28 5.58 -13.28 2.99
CA THR A 28 6.85 -12.54 3.03
C THR A 28 6.69 -11.12 2.50
N GLY A 29 7.44 -10.17 3.06
CA GLY A 29 7.55 -8.81 2.55
C GLY A 29 6.19 -8.08 2.51
N VAL A 30 5.85 -7.51 1.36
CA VAL A 30 4.61 -6.73 1.18
C VAL A 30 3.33 -7.55 1.38
N LYS A 31 3.42 -8.89 1.36
CA LYS A 31 2.30 -9.79 1.56
C LYS A 31 2.05 -10.16 3.02
N MET A 32 2.93 -9.79 3.95
CA MET A 32 2.68 -10.05 5.37
C MET A 32 1.45 -9.25 5.81
N THR A 33 0.52 -9.95 6.44
CA THR A 33 -0.77 -9.40 6.89
C THR A 33 -0.75 -9.30 8.41
N SER A 34 -1.03 -8.10 8.93
CA SER A 34 -1.32 -7.89 10.34
C SER A 34 -2.83 -7.81 10.58
N LEU A 35 -3.24 -8.11 11.80
CA LEU A 35 -4.56 -7.75 12.30
C LEU A 35 -4.40 -7.39 13.76
N LEU A 36 -4.83 -6.20 14.15
CA LEU A 36 -4.79 -5.78 15.54
C LEU A 36 -5.73 -6.65 16.40
N PRO A 37 -5.37 -6.99 17.65
CA PRO A 37 -6.29 -7.63 18.58
C PRO A 37 -7.62 -6.85 18.66
N GLY A 38 -8.74 -7.55 18.64
CA GLY A 38 -10.09 -6.94 18.66
C GLY A 38 -10.54 -6.25 17.37
N SER A 39 -9.68 -6.13 16.35
CA SER A 39 -10.07 -5.55 15.07
C SER A 39 -10.83 -6.54 14.19
N GLN A 40 -11.75 -6.01 13.38
CA GLN A 40 -12.52 -6.78 12.40
C GLN A 40 -11.72 -6.98 11.10
N VAL A 41 -12.08 -8.02 10.35
CA VAL A 41 -11.59 -8.22 8.98
C VAL A 41 -11.90 -6.99 8.12
N GLY A 42 -10.91 -6.58 7.34
CA GLY A 42 -10.95 -5.39 6.49
C GLY A 42 -12.10 -5.36 5.49
N ARG A 43 -12.61 -4.15 5.26
CA ARG A 43 -13.65 -3.89 4.24
C ARG A 43 -13.12 -2.89 3.21
N VAL A 44 -13.59 -3.02 1.98
CA VAL A 44 -13.23 -2.11 0.88
C VAL A 44 -13.98 -0.78 0.96
N ALA A 45 -15.23 -0.80 1.46
CA ALA A 45 -16.12 0.36 1.48
C ALA A 45 -15.49 1.64 2.10
N PRO A 46 -14.73 1.59 3.20
CA PRO A 46 -14.08 2.78 3.76
C PRO A 46 -12.98 3.39 2.89
N VAL A 47 -12.39 2.62 1.97
CA VAL A 47 -11.27 3.06 1.10
C VAL A 47 -11.79 3.70 -0.19
N LEU A 48 -12.98 3.31 -0.66
CA LEU A 48 -13.51 3.74 -1.96
C LEU A 48 -13.66 5.27 -2.12
N PRO A 49 -14.22 6.04 -1.16
CA PRO A 49 -14.36 7.48 -1.34
C PRO A 49 -13.00 8.18 -1.52
N TRP A 50 -11.99 7.71 -0.80
CA TRP A 50 -10.62 8.21 -0.90
C TRP A 50 -9.98 7.84 -2.23
N LEU A 51 -10.20 6.61 -2.69
CA LEU A 51 -9.74 6.16 -4.01
C LEU A 51 -10.35 7.05 -5.10
N PHE A 52 -11.66 7.30 -5.08
CA PHE A 52 -12.31 8.16 -6.06
C PHE A 52 -11.80 9.60 -5.99
N ALA A 53 -11.68 10.18 -4.79
CA ALA A 53 -11.15 11.53 -4.61
C ALA A 53 -9.71 11.66 -5.16
N ALA A 54 -8.84 10.68 -4.84
CA ALA A 54 -7.48 10.64 -5.36
C ALA A 54 -7.46 10.52 -6.90
N SER A 55 -8.27 9.63 -7.48
CA SER A 55 -8.36 9.48 -8.93
C SER A 55 -8.82 10.75 -9.64
N VAL A 56 -9.84 11.43 -9.10
CA VAL A 56 -10.32 12.71 -9.66
C VAL A 56 -9.24 13.78 -9.59
N LEU A 57 -8.54 13.89 -8.46
CA LEU A 57 -7.44 14.84 -8.32
C LEU A 57 -6.27 14.53 -9.25
N TRP A 58 -5.94 13.24 -9.48
CA TRP A 58 -4.94 12.83 -10.46
C TRP A 58 -5.37 13.15 -11.90
N ALA A 59 -6.66 13.01 -12.23
CA ALA A 59 -7.20 13.40 -13.52
C ALA A 59 -7.09 14.92 -13.74
N LEU A 60 -7.49 15.72 -12.73
CA LEU A 60 -7.41 17.19 -12.79
C LEU A 60 -5.95 17.67 -12.89
N THR A 61 -5.08 17.14 -12.05
CA THR A 61 -3.64 17.48 -12.06
C THR A 61 -2.98 17.05 -13.36
N GLY A 62 -3.29 15.85 -13.85
CA GLY A 62 -2.76 15.32 -15.11
C GLY A 62 -3.28 16.04 -16.35
N SER A 63 -4.44 16.70 -16.29
CA SER A 63 -5.00 17.40 -17.45
C SER A 63 -4.08 18.47 -18.03
N VAL A 64 -3.28 19.14 -17.19
CA VAL A 64 -2.33 20.16 -17.62
C VAL A 64 -1.20 19.57 -18.47
N PRO A 65 -0.38 18.61 -17.99
CA PRO A 65 0.66 18.01 -18.84
C PRO A 65 0.05 17.29 -20.05
N PHE A 66 -1.10 16.62 -19.93
CA PHE A 66 -1.74 15.98 -21.08
C PHE A 66 -2.18 16.98 -22.16
N GLY A 67 -2.83 18.08 -21.78
CA GLY A 67 -3.33 19.06 -22.73
C GLY A 67 -2.26 20.03 -23.25
N ALA A 68 -1.44 20.58 -22.35
CA ALA A 68 -0.44 21.59 -22.70
C ALA A 68 0.85 21.00 -23.27
N LEU A 69 1.29 19.82 -22.79
CA LEU A 69 2.57 19.23 -23.19
C LEU A 69 2.42 18.03 -24.13
N LEU A 70 1.37 17.21 -23.98
CA LEU A 70 1.19 15.99 -24.77
C LEU A 70 0.16 16.13 -25.91
N GLY A 71 -0.17 17.38 -26.27
CA GLY A 71 -0.97 17.67 -27.46
C GLY A 71 -2.46 17.30 -27.38
N LEU A 72 -2.97 16.83 -26.23
CA LEU A 72 -4.37 16.43 -26.06
C LEU A 72 -5.33 17.61 -25.80
N ALA A 73 -4.90 18.86 -26.00
CA ALA A 73 -5.81 19.98 -25.89
C ALA A 73 -6.80 19.98 -27.06
N PRO A 74 -8.12 20.04 -26.80
CA PRO A 74 -9.15 19.96 -27.83
C PRO A 74 -9.16 21.16 -28.78
N THR A 75 -8.74 22.33 -28.29
CA THR A 75 -8.60 23.55 -29.10
C THR A 75 -7.33 24.32 -28.71
N PRO A 76 -6.82 25.21 -29.60
CA PRO A 76 -5.66 26.05 -29.29
C PRO A 76 -5.86 26.95 -28.06
N GLU A 77 -7.08 27.39 -27.78
CA GLU A 77 -7.46 28.24 -26.66
C GLU A 77 -7.33 27.47 -25.35
N ILE A 78 -7.78 26.20 -25.33
CA ILE A 78 -7.60 25.31 -24.18
C ILE A 78 -6.12 24.99 -23.97
N SER A 79 -5.35 24.78 -25.06
CA SER A 79 -3.91 24.58 -24.96
C SER A 79 -3.21 25.79 -24.31
N LYS A 80 -3.55 27.01 -24.76
CA LYS A 80 -3.04 28.27 -24.17
C LYS A 80 -3.47 28.44 -22.70
N LEU A 81 -4.71 28.10 -22.37
CA LEU A 81 -5.23 28.17 -21.00
C LEU A 81 -4.50 27.19 -20.08
N LEU A 82 -4.31 25.93 -20.50
CA LEU A 82 -3.61 24.91 -19.72
C LEU A 82 -2.11 25.22 -19.58
N GLY A 83 -1.50 25.80 -20.62
CA GLY A 83 -0.11 26.27 -20.58
C GLY A 83 0.09 27.60 -19.85
N HIS A 84 -0.98 28.28 -19.42
CA HIS A 84 -0.88 29.56 -18.74
C HIS A 84 -0.20 29.40 -17.36
N PRO A 85 0.75 30.27 -16.96
CA PRO A 85 1.52 30.12 -15.73
C PRO A 85 0.67 29.95 -14.46
N VAL A 86 -0.49 30.61 -14.40
CA VAL A 86 -1.43 30.48 -13.28
C VAL A 86 -2.03 29.06 -13.23
N THR A 87 -2.44 28.49 -14.37
CA THR A 87 -2.99 27.14 -14.45
C THR A 87 -1.94 26.10 -14.07
N VAL A 88 -0.70 26.29 -14.53
CA VAL A 88 0.44 25.45 -14.13
C VAL A 88 0.69 25.56 -12.61
N GLY A 89 0.67 26.77 -12.04
CA GLY A 89 0.80 26.98 -10.60
C GLY A 89 -0.30 26.27 -9.80
N VAL A 90 -1.55 26.36 -10.24
CA VAL A 90 -2.68 25.63 -9.64
C VAL A 90 -2.47 24.11 -9.73
N ALA A 91 -2.01 23.59 -10.87
CA ALA A 91 -1.73 22.17 -11.03
C ALA A 91 -0.60 21.69 -10.12
N VAL A 92 0.43 22.50 -9.89
CA VAL A 92 1.50 22.19 -8.92
C VAL A 92 0.93 22.11 -7.49
N VAL A 93 0.06 23.04 -7.10
CA VAL A 93 -0.60 22.98 -5.80
C VAL A 93 -1.49 21.73 -5.68
N LEU A 94 -2.29 21.42 -6.71
CA LEU A 94 -3.10 20.21 -6.76
C LEU A 94 -2.24 18.94 -6.73
N PHE A 95 -1.05 18.96 -7.31
CA PHE A 95 -0.10 17.86 -7.27
C PHE A 95 0.34 17.53 -5.83
N PHE A 96 0.66 18.53 -5.00
CA PHE A 96 0.96 18.30 -3.59
C PHE A 96 -0.27 17.77 -2.82
N VAL A 97 -1.46 18.30 -3.11
CA VAL A 97 -2.71 17.82 -2.50
C VAL A 97 -2.96 16.36 -2.86
N VAL A 98 -2.82 15.98 -4.14
CA VAL A 98 -3.11 14.62 -4.58
C VAL A 98 -2.11 13.61 -4.02
N ILE A 99 -0.84 13.98 -3.81
CA ILE A 99 0.13 13.14 -3.09
C ILE A 99 -0.39 12.85 -1.67
N GLY A 100 -0.84 13.87 -0.94
CA GLY A 100 -1.39 13.71 0.40
C GLY A 100 -2.64 12.81 0.44
N VAL A 101 -3.58 13.03 -0.49
CA VAL A 101 -4.81 12.22 -0.59
C VAL A 101 -4.48 10.76 -0.98
N THR A 102 -3.52 10.54 -1.87
CA THR A 102 -3.05 9.19 -2.26
C THR A 102 -2.35 8.50 -1.09
N GLY A 103 -1.56 9.23 -0.29
CA GLY A 103 -1.03 8.76 0.98
C GLY A 103 -2.15 8.32 1.94
N GLY A 104 -3.25 9.10 2.02
CA GLY A 104 -4.44 8.74 2.78
C GLY A 104 -5.15 7.47 2.27
N VAL A 105 -5.18 7.22 0.96
CA VAL A 105 -5.66 5.94 0.37
C VAL A 105 -4.78 4.79 0.82
N TYR A 106 -3.46 4.97 0.74
CA TYR A 106 -2.48 3.97 1.15
C TYR A 106 -2.62 3.64 2.65
N SER A 107 -2.60 4.63 3.54
CA SER A 107 -2.72 4.43 4.98
C SER A 107 -4.02 3.69 5.34
N ARG A 108 -5.16 4.10 4.78
CA ARG A 108 -6.43 3.37 5.00
C ARG A 108 -6.41 1.96 4.43
N GLY A 109 -5.75 1.73 3.31
CA GLY A 109 -5.53 0.40 2.77
C GLY A 109 -4.75 -0.49 3.74
N VAL A 110 -3.70 0.06 4.38
CA VAL A 110 -2.92 -0.65 5.41
C VAL A 110 -3.77 -0.89 6.65
N GLU A 111 -4.50 0.11 7.14
CA GLU A 111 -5.37 -0.03 8.33
C GLU A 111 -6.45 -1.09 8.12
N GLN A 112 -7.11 -1.10 6.95
CA GLN A 112 -8.19 -2.05 6.67
C GLN A 112 -7.65 -3.47 6.45
N PHE A 113 -6.62 -3.64 5.64
CA PHE A 113 -6.18 -4.98 5.20
C PHE A 113 -4.95 -5.51 5.94
N GLY A 114 -4.30 -4.69 6.77
CA GLY A 114 -3.06 -5.01 7.46
C GLY A 114 -1.90 -5.37 6.52
N GLN A 115 -2.01 -5.01 5.23
CA GLN A 115 -1.12 -5.51 4.18
C GLN A 115 -0.72 -4.39 3.22
N ILE A 116 0.59 -4.16 3.13
CA ILE A 116 1.20 -3.13 2.26
C ILE A 116 0.85 -3.36 0.79
N ARG A 117 0.82 -4.62 0.33
CA ARG A 117 0.53 -4.93 -1.07
C ARG A 117 -0.83 -4.40 -1.52
N VAL A 118 -1.88 -4.61 -0.73
CA VAL A 118 -3.23 -4.16 -1.10
C VAL A 118 -3.32 -2.63 -1.10
N ALA A 119 -2.73 -1.98 -0.09
CA ALA A 119 -2.63 -0.52 -0.03
C ALA A 119 -1.91 0.07 -1.25
N GLY A 120 -0.77 -0.52 -1.64
CA GLY A 120 -0.02 -0.11 -2.83
C GLY A 120 -0.80 -0.29 -4.13
N LEU A 121 -1.59 -1.36 -4.26
CA LEU A 121 -2.45 -1.57 -5.42
C LEU A 121 -3.56 -0.51 -5.50
N PHE A 122 -4.19 -0.14 -4.37
CA PHE A 122 -5.17 0.95 -4.34
C PHE A 122 -4.55 2.30 -4.71
N ALA A 123 -3.40 2.64 -4.12
CA ALA A 123 -2.70 3.89 -4.43
C ALA A 123 -2.28 3.96 -5.90
N THR A 124 -1.73 2.87 -6.44
CA THR A 124 -1.33 2.82 -7.86
C THR A 124 -2.54 2.88 -8.79
N LEU A 125 -3.66 2.24 -8.42
CA LEU A 125 -4.91 2.34 -9.17
C LEU A 125 -5.47 3.76 -9.16
N ALA A 126 -5.34 4.50 -8.04
CA ALA A 126 -5.74 5.91 -7.98
C ALA A 126 -4.98 6.76 -9.00
N ILE A 127 -3.65 6.61 -9.02
CA ILE A 127 -2.75 7.32 -9.92
C ILE A 127 -3.06 6.94 -11.38
N ALA A 128 -2.96 5.65 -11.69
CA ALA A 128 -3.12 5.16 -13.07
C ALA A 128 -4.54 5.40 -13.59
N GLY A 129 -5.56 5.14 -12.77
CA GLY A 129 -6.96 5.35 -13.13
C GLY A 129 -7.30 6.83 -13.34
N GLY A 130 -6.79 7.71 -12.48
CA GLY A 130 -6.97 9.16 -12.62
C GLY A 130 -6.31 9.71 -13.88
N LEU A 131 -5.03 9.38 -14.12
CA LEU A 131 -4.30 9.82 -15.31
C LEU A 131 -4.92 9.27 -16.60
N PHE A 132 -5.33 8.01 -16.61
CA PHE A 132 -6.08 7.41 -17.71
C PHE A 132 -7.39 8.15 -17.97
N ALA A 133 -8.20 8.42 -16.95
CA ALA A 133 -9.48 9.10 -17.10
C ALA A 133 -9.30 10.53 -17.64
N GLY A 134 -8.30 11.27 -17.14
CA GLY A 134 -7.96 12.60 -17.64
C GLY A 134 -7.53 12.60 -19.11
N ALA A 135 -6.60 11.71 -19.48
CA ALA A 135 -6.14 11.56 -20.85
C ALA A 135 -7.28 11.12 -21.79
N GLY A 136 -8.08 10.15 -21.38
CA GLY A 136 -9.22 9.64 -22.15
C GLY A 136 -10.30 10.71 -22.37
N ALA A 137 -10.61 11.52 -21.35
CA ALA A 137 -11.56 12.62 -21.48
C ALA A 137 -11.04 13.70 -22.46
N LEU A 138 -9.78 14.08 -22.36
CA LEU A 138 -9.16 15.05 -23.27
C LEU A 138 -9.06 14.54 -24.71
N LEU A 139 -8.68 13.27 -24.90
CA LEU A 139 -8.64 12.63 -26.22
C LEU A 139 -10.03 12.58 -26.83
N LEU A 140 -11.03 12.11 -26.08
CA LEU A 140 -12.41 12.07 -26.55
C LEU A 140 -12.90 13.47 -26.94
N TRP A 141 -12.62 14.48 -26.12
CA TRP A 141 -12.98 15.86 -26.41
C TRP A 141 -12.26 16.43 -27.65
N THR A 142 -11.01 16.02 -27.87
CA THR A 142 -10.24 16.41 -29.06
C THR A 142 -10.85 15.79 -30.32
N LEU A 143 -11.18 14.51 -30.28
CA LEU A 143 -11.77 13.78 -31.42
C LEU A 143 -13.18 14.27 -31.75
N THR A 144 -13.98 14.66 -30.75
CA THR A 144 -15.32 15.21 -30.99
C THR A 144 -15.31 16.61 -31.59
N ASN A 145 -14.32 17.46 -31.24
CA ASN A 145 -14.17 18.78 -31.85
C ASN A 145 -13.53 18.74 -33.24
N ASN A 146 -12.78 17.69 -33.58
CA ASN A 146 -12.13 17.55 -34.88
C ASN A 146 -12.28 16.12 -35.45
N PRO A 147 -13.49 15.74 -35.90
CA PRO A 147 -13.79 14.37 -36.32
C PRO A 147 -13.10 13.97 -37.62
N SER A 148 -12.68 14.94 -38.44
CA SER A 148 -12.01 14.71 -39.73
C SER A 148 -10.52 14.45 -39.59
N ARG A 149 -9.95 14.60 -38.38
CA ARG A 149 -8.53 14.38 -38.13
C ARG A 149 -8.20 12.88 -38.20
N PRO A 150 -7.31 12.44 -39.09
CA PRO A 150 -6.80 11.07 -39.05
C PRO A 150 -5.94 10.88 -37.79
N PHE A 151 -6.09 9.73 -37.13
CA PHE A 151 -5.21 9.33 -36.03
C PHE A 151 -3.98 8.64 -36.62
N ASP A 152 -2.84 9.34 -36.61
CA ASP A 152 -1.62 8.88 -37.27
C ASP A 152 -0.48 8.68 -36.25
N LEU A 153 -0.19 7.42 -35.95
CA LEU A 153 0.90 7.06 -35.03
C LEU A 153 2.28 7.41 -35.59
N GLU A 154 2.45 7.49 -36.92
CA GLU A 154 3.73 7.88 -37.52
C GLU A 154 4.08 9.33 -37.19
N ALA A 155 3.07 10.18 -36.96
CA ALA A 155 3.25 11.56 -36.54
C ALA A 155 4.08 11.70 -35.26
N ILE A 156 4.12 10.68 -34.38
CA ILE A 156 4.96 10.68 -33.17
C ILE A 156 6.45 10.81 -33.51
N VAL A 157 6.87 10.24 -34.64
CA VAL A 157 8.28 10.24 -35.08
C VAL A 157 8.56 11.36 -36.08
N THR A 158 7.59 11.71 -36.91
CA THR A 158 7.78 12.60 -38.07
C THR A 158 7.38 14.05 -37.82
N SER A 159 6.52 14.31 -36.81
CA SER A 159 5.98 15.66 -36.58
C SER A 159 7.02 16.58 -35.94
N PRO A 160 7.16 17.83 -36.42
CA PRO A 160 8.00 18.85 -35.76
C PRO A 160 7.40 19.38 -34.46
N THR A 161 6.12 19.08 -34.19
CA THR A 161 5.39 19.46 -32.96
C THR A 161 4.86 18.24 -32.24
N ILE A 162 4.58 18.35 -30.93
CA ILE A 162 4.10 17.22 -30.13
C ILE A 162 2.69 16.82 -30.58
N PRO A 163 2.50 15.62 -31.15
CA PRO A 163 1.20 15.19 -31.64
C PRO A 163 0.35 14.60 -30.49
N PRO A 164 -0.99 14.77 -30.47
CA PRO A 164 -1.89 14.15 -29.50
C PRO A 164 -1.79 12.62 -29.45
N GLU A 165 -1.34 11.99 -30.53
CA GLU A 165 -1.08 10.57 -30.59
C GLU A 165 -0.07 10.14 -29.51
N LEU A 166 0.91 11.00 -29.17
CA LEU A 166 1.81 10.76 -28.03
C LEU A 166 1.03 10.74 -26.71
N GLY A 167 0.18 11.74 -26.46
CA GLY A 167 -0.66 11.78 -25.26
C GLY A 167 -1.62 10.60 -25.17
N ALA A 168 -2.16 10.15 -26.30
CA ALA A 168 -3.00 8.97 -26.38
C ALA A 168 -2.24 7.68 -26.02
N VAL A 169 -1.00 7.52 -26.51
CA VAL A 169 -0.13 6.38 -26.16
C VAL A 169 0.22 6.39 -24.67
N VAL A 170 0.60 7.53 -24.10
CA VAL A 170 0.88 7.65 -22.67
C VAL A 170 -0.38 7.34 -21.84
N GLY A 171 -1.54 7.86 -22.25
CA GLY A 171 -2.83 7.54 -21.63
C GLY A 171 -3.16 6.04 -21.71
N ALA A 172 -2.87 5.38 -22.83
CA ALA A 172 -3.06 3.94 -23.01
C ALA A 172 -2.13 3.11 -22.09
N CYS A 173 -0.88 3.54 -21.87
CA CYS A 173 0.01 2.90 -20.89
C CYS A 173 -0.58 2.96 -19.47
N PHE A 174 -1.16 4.10 -19.07
CA PHE A 174 -1.86 4.20 -17.79
C PHE A 174 -3.14 3.36 -17.74
N ALA A 175 -3.87 3.25 -18.87
CA ALA A 175 -5.03 2.37 -18.99
C ALA A 175 -4.65 0.90 -18.74
N LEU A 176 -3.57 0.43 -19.38
CA LEU A 176 -3.03 -0.92 -19.19
C LEU A 176 -2.59 -1.16 -17.74
N LEU A 177 -1.92 -0.18 -17.14
CA LEU A 177 -1.52 -0.27 -15.73
C LEU A 177 -2.74 -0.34 -14.81
N ALA A 178 -3.76 0.50 -15.01
CA ALA A 178 -5.00 0.49 -14.25
C ALA A 178 -5.75 -0.84 -14.41
N ALA A 179 -5.85 -1.36 -15.64
CA ALA A 179 -6.45 -2.66 -15.92
C ALA A 179 -5.69 -3.79 -15.21
N TYR A 180 -4.35 -3.78 -15.24
CA TYR A 180 -3.54 -4.74 -14.50
C TYR A 180 -3.80 -4.68 -12.99
N MET A 181 -3.92 -3.48 -12.41
CA MET A 181 -4.27 -3.32 -10.99
C MET A 181 -5.67 -3.84 -10.68
N LEU A 182 -6.67 -3.54 -11.52
CA LEU A 182 -8.05 -4.04 -11.36
C LEU A 182 -8.13 -5.57 -11.43
N LEU A 183 -7.30 -6.22 -12.24
CA LEU A 183 -7.21 -7.68 -12.28
C LEU A 183 -6.56 -8.28 -11.03
N ARG A 184 -5.53 -7.62 -10.47
CA ARG A 184 -4.78 -8.11 -9.30
C ARG A 184 -5.44 -7.81 -7.95
N LEU A 185 -6.20 -6.72 -7.87
CA LEU A 185 -6.74 -6.19 -6.64
C LEU A 185 -7.74 -7.15 -5.96
N PRO A 186 -8.73 -7.76 -6.64
CA PRO A 186 -9.68 -8.69 -6.02
C PRO A 186 -9.00 -9.90 -5.39
N VAL A 187 -8.03 -10.50 -6.10
CA VAL A 187 -7.27 -11.66 -5.60
C VAL A 187 -6.45 -11.27 -4.36
N SER A 188 -5.83 -10.09 -4.38
CA SER A 188 -5.02 -9.60 -3.26
C SER A 188 -5.90 -9.27 -2.03
N ILE A 189 -7.07 -8.65 -2.24
CA ILE A 189 -8.06 -8.40 -1.18
C ILE A 189 -8.56 -9.72 -0.59
N ALA A 190 -8.91 -10.70 -1.44
CA ALA A 190 -9.38 -12.00 -0.99
C ALA A 190 -8.31 -12.72 -0.15
N HIS A 191 -7.05 -12.67 -0.58
CA HIS A 191 -5.92 -13.21 0.20
C HIS A 191 -5.78 -12.52 1.56
N ALA A 192 -5.73 -11.18 1.58
CA ALA A 192 -5.59 -10.41 2.81
C ALA A 192 -6.72 -10.71 3.80
N ARG A 193 -7.98 -10.71 3.34
CA ARG A 193 -9.15 -11.00 4.17
C ARG A 193 -9.16 -12.42 4.70
N ARG A 194 -8.76 -13.41 3.89
CA ARG A 194 -8.61 -14.80 4.36
C ARG A 194 -7.56 -14.89 5.46
N ARG A 195 -6.39 -14.25 5.29
CA ARG A 195 -5.34 -14.22 6.33
C ARG A 195 -5.79 -13.52 7.60
N GLN A 196 -6.50 -12.40 7.51
CA GLN A 196 -7.09 -11.73 8.67
C GLN A 196 -8.12 -12.63 9.38
N ALA A 197 -8.98 -13.32 8.64
CA ALA A 197 -9.95 -14.25 9.20
C ALA A 197 -9.26 -15.45 9.89
N ASP A 198 -8.18 -15.98 9.32
CA ASP A 198 -7.37 -17.02 9.94
C ASP A 198 -6.71 -16.53 11.24
N ILE A 199 -6.16 -15.31 11.26
CA ILE A 199 -5.59 -14.69 12.47
C ILE A 199 -6.68 -14.55 13.54
N GLN A 200 -7.84 -14.01 13.18
CA GLN A 200 -8.96 -13.84 14.09
C GLN A 200 -9.44 -15.19 14.65
N ARG A 201 -9.58 -16.21 13.80
CA ARG A 201 -9.95 -17.57 14.21
C ARG A 201 -8.93 -18.17 15.17
N LEU A 202 -7.64 -18.09 14.84
CA LEU A 202 -6.58 -18.66 15.69
C LEU A 202 -6.52 -18.00 17.07
N ARG A 203 -6.77 -16.70 17.17
CA ARG A 203 -6.85 -16.00 18.47
C ARG A 203 -8.08 -16.39 19.30
N ALA A 204 -9.18 -16.76 18.65
CA ALA A 204 -10.43 -17.11 19.33
C ALA A 204 -10.50 -18.61 19.72
N GLU A 205 -10.07 -19.48 18.82
CA GLU A 205 -10.32 -20.94 18.89
C GLU A 205 -9.03 -21.77 18.82
N GLY A 206 -7.90 -21.16 18.47
CA GLY A 206 -6.63 -21.86 18.31
C GLY A 206 -6.10 -22.39 19.63
N SER A 207 -5.40 -23.52 19.56
CA SER A 207 -4.62 -24.02 20.69
C SER A 207 -3.40 -23.12 20.88
N SER A 208 -3.23 -22.61 22.09
CA SER A 208 -2.12 -21.73 22.46
C SER A 208 -0.99 -22.49 23.11
N PHE A 209 0.22 -22.20 22.67
CA PHE A 209 1.45 -22.77 23.23
C PHE A 209 2.44 -21.65 23.51
N ILE A 210 3.04 -21.68 24.70
CA ILE A 210 4.17 -20.81 24.99
C ILE A 210 5.41 -21.40 24.34
N GLY A 211 6.08 -20.58 23.55
CA GLY A 211 7.32 -20.90 22.86
C GLY A 211 8.45 -19.94 23.22
N THR A 212 9.62 -20.24 22.68
CA THR A 212 10.85 -19.47 22.87
C THR A 212 11.47 -19.18 21.52
N LEU A 213 11.84 -17.92 21.30
CA LEU A 213 12.56 -17.50 20.10
C LEU A 213 13.97 -18.09 20.13
N THR A 214 14.29 -19.02 19.23
CA THR A 214 15.57 -19.76 19.23
C THR A 214 16.56 -19.26 18.18
N ALA A 215 16.08 -18.60 17.14
CA ALA A 215 16.95 -18.00 16.14
C ALA A 215 16.31 -16.75 15.54
N VAL A 216 17.15 -15.74 15.31
CA VAL A 216 16.82 -14.52 14.56
C VAL A 216 17.92 -14.31 13.53
N LYS A 217 17.56 -14.36 12.23
CA LYS A 217 18.50 -14.15 11.13
C LYS A 217 18.03 -13.00 10.26
N PHE A 218 18.76 -11.90 10.28
CA PHE A 218 18.55 -10.78 9.36
C PHE A 218 18.74 -11.22 7.92
N THR A 219 17.86 -10.78 7.01
CA THR A 219 17.91 -11.17 5.59
C THR A 219 18.65 -10.18 4.70
N ASN A 220 19.31 -9.15 5.29
CA ASN A 220 19.97 -8.08 4.54
C ASN A 220 19.02 -7.39 3.55
N SER A 221 17.77 -7.20 3.95
CA SER A 221 16.75 -6.57 3.13
C SER A 221 15.79 -5.77 3.99
N TRP A 222 15.34 -4.65 3.45
CA TRP A 222 14.36 -3.76 4.09
C TRP A 222 13.12 -3.65 3.23
N LEU A 223 11.99 -3.43 3.88
CA LEU A 223 10.76 -3.05 3.22
C LEU A 223 10.27 -1.76 3.86
N LEU A 224 10.31 -0.63 3.13
CA LEU A 224 9.99 0.69 3.66
C LEU A 224 10.74 1.00 4.97
N ASN A 225 12.07 0.82 4.95
CA ASN A 225 12.97 0.97 6.11
C ASN A 225 12.79 -0.04 7.25
N TYR A 226 11.82 -0.96 7.17
CA TYR A 226 11.68 -2.03 8.15
C TYR A 226 12.58 -3.22 7.79
N PRO A 227 13.57 -3.59 8.62
CA PRO A 227 14.38 -4.79 8.39
C PRO A 227 13.54 -6.07 8.42
N MET A 228 13.94 -7.01 7.58
CA MET A 228 13.31 -8.31 7.41
C MET A 228 14.16 -9.43 8.02
N PHE A 229 13.53 -10.41 8.66
CA PHE A 229 14.22 -11.51 9.33
C PHE A 229 13.57 -12.87 9.01
N LYS A 230 14.37 -13.92 9.14
CA LYS A 230 13.92 -15.31 9.33
C LYS A 230 14.07 -15.65 10.81
N VAL A 231 13.01 -16.13 11.44
CA VAL A 231 13.02 -16.51 12.85
C VAL A 231 12.61 -17.96 13.03
N LYS A 232 13.09 -18.59 14.11
CA LYS A 232 12.64 -19.90 14.56
C LYS A 232 12.13 -19.80 15.99
N VAL A 233 10.99 -20.43 16.25
CA VAL A 233 10.39 -20.49 17.59
C VAL A 233 10.21 -21.96 17.96
N SER A 234 10.78 -22.37 19.09
CA SER A 234 10.56 -23.70 19.65
C SER A 234 9.39 -23.67 20.63
N TYR A 235 8.54 -24.68 20.60
CA TYR A 235 7.43 -24.83 21.54
C TYR A 235 7.15 -26.32 21.78
N ILE A 236 6.44 -26.65 22.85
CA ILE A 236 6.06 -28.03 23.17
C ILE A 236 4.58 -28.22 22.83
N SER A 237 4.25 -29.25 22.06
CA SER A 237 2.87 -29.59 21.72
C SER A 237 2.66 -31.09 21.93
N SER A 238 1.67 -31.45 22.75
CA SER A 238 1.40 -32.83 23.17
C SER A 238 2.63 -33.56 23.71
N GLY A 239 3.44 -32.87 24.52
CA GLY A 239 4.68 -33.42 25.11
C GLY A 239 5.87 -33.54 24.16
N ALA A 240 5.72 -33.25 22.87
CA ALA A 240 6.81 -33.29 21.89
C ALA A 240 7.35 -31.90 21.56
N PRO A 241 8.68 -31.71 21.45
CA PRO A 241 9.26 -30.45 20.99
C PRO A 241 8.96 -30.23 19.50
N ARG A 242 8.56 -29.01 19.16
CA ARG A 242 8.26 -28.55 17.80
C ARG A 242 9.00 -27.25 17.53
N VAL A 243 9.29 -26.99 16.26
CA VAL A 243 9.91 -25.73 15.82
C VAL A 243 9.12 -25.18 14.65
N VAL A 244 8.67 -23.93 14.76
CA VAL A 244 8.05 -23.19 13.66
C VAL A 244 9.04 -22.19 13.08
N SER A 245 9.13 -22.13 11.76
CA SER A 245 9.88 -21.09 11.05
C SER A 245 8.91 -19.98 10.62
N ALA A 246 9.28 -18.73 10.88
CA ALA A 246 8.50 -17.57 10.48
C ALA A 246 9.38 -16.48 9.86
N ARG A 247 8.74 -15.54 9.19
CA ARG A 247 9.31 -14.26 8.78
C ARG A 247 8.91 -13.21 9.77
N MET A 248 9.80 -12.28 10.04
CA MET A 248 9.54 -11.15 10.92
C MET A 248 9.87 -9.85 10.19
N ARG A 249 9.01 -8.85 10.37
CA ARG A 249 9.25 -7.47 9.96
C ARG A 249 9.01 -6.59 11.18
N THR A 250 9.95 -5.72 11.49
CA THR A 250 9.87 -4.83 12.65
C THR A 250 10.73 -3.58 12.42
N THR A 251 10.72 -2.62 13.34
CA THR A 251 11.69 -1.52 13.37
C THR A 251 13.04 -2.01 13.89
N ALA A 252 14.12 -1.31 13.56
CA ALA A 252 15.48 -1.74 13.91
C ALA A 252 15.68 -1.87 15.44
N ASP A 253 15.00 -1.05 16.23
CA ASP A 253 15.03 -1.00 17.70
C ASP A 253 14.08 -2.00 18.39
N ARG A 254 13.26 -2.73 17.63
CA ARG A 254 12.25 -3.66 18.16
C ARG A 254 12.51 -5.12 17.77
N VAL A 255 13.76 -5.45 17.47
CA VAL A 255 14.16 -6.84 17.22
C VAL A 255 14.20 -7.61 18.55
N PRO A 256 13.34 -8.61 18.78
CA PRO A 256 13.35 -9.37 20.04
C PRO A 256 14.63 -10.20 20.18
N VAL A 257 15.14 -10.29 21.41
CA VAL A 257 16.35 -11.08 21.72
C VAL A 257 16.06 -12.58 21.63
N ILE A 258 17.07 -13.38 21.29
CA ILE A 258 16.97 -14.85 21.39
C ILE A 258 16.68 -15.21 22.85
N GLY A 259 15.72 -16.10 23.07
CA GLY A 259 15.19 -16.45 24.39
C GLY A 259 13.87 -15.73 24.74
N SER A 260 13.45 -14.72 23.97
CA SER A 260 12.15 -14.07 24.19
C SER A 260 10.99 -15.07 24.15
N ARG A 261 10.02 -14.87 25.05
CA ARG A 261 8.78 -15.66 25.10
C ARG A 261 7.87 -15.29 23.94
N MET A 262 7.39 -16.31 23.24
CA MET A 262 6.54 -16.20 22.06
C MET A 262 5.23 -16.93 22.34
N LEU A 263 4.14 -16.43 21.77
CA LEU A 263 2.87 -17.12 21.70
C LEU A 263 2.76 -17.80 20.34
N VAL A 264 2.57 -19.13 20.33
CA VAL A 264 2.32 -19.91 19.12
C VAL A 264 0.88 -20.39 19.16
N LEU A 265 0.06 -19.93 18.21
CA LEU A 265 -1.32 -20.36 18.04
C LEU A 265 -1.40 -21.30 16.84
N THR A 266 -2.03 -22.46 17.01
CA THR A 266 -2.22 -23.41 15.92
C THR A 266 -3.61 -24.04 15.94
N ASP A 267 -4.08 -24.48 14.78
CA ASP A 267 -5.33 -25.23 14.63
C ASP A 267 -5.11 -26.60 13.98
N ASN A 268 -6.19 -27.38 13.91
CA ASN A 268 -6.21 -28.70 13.25
C ASN A 268 -6.04 -28.64 11.72
N ARG A 269 -6.09 -27.44 11.12
CA ARG A 269 -5.86 -27.22 9.69
C ARG A 269 -4.37 -27.02 9.37
N GLY A 270 -3.51 -27.02 10.39
CA GLY A 270 -2.08 -26.74 10.25
C GLY A 270 -1.79 -25.26 10.04
N THR A 271 -2.73 -24.36 10.33
CA THR A 271 -2.48 -22.92 10.30
C THR A 271 -1.77 -22.54 11.59
N THR A 272 -0.63 -21.87 11.47
CA THR A 272 0.14 -21.41 12.64
C THR A 272 0.33 -19.90 12.60
N LEU A 273 0.07 -19.25 13.72
CA LEU A 273 0.34 -17.83 13.98
C LEU A 273 1.36 -17.74 15.11
N VAL A 274 2.30 -16.80 14.98
CA VAL A 274 3.32 -16.51 15.97
C VAL A 274 3.18 -15.05 16.36
N GLU A 275 3.18 -14.78 17.65
CA GLU A 275 3.11 -13.43 18.22
C GLU A 275 4.08 -13.33 19.39
N LEU A 276 4.43 -12.11 19.82
CA LEU A 276 5.05 -11.94 21.13
C LEU A 276 4.05 -12.32 22.22
N ASP A 277 4.52 -12.94 23.31
CA ASP A 277 3.65 -13.25 24.45
C ASP A 277 3.20 -11.94 25.12
N PRO A 278 1.91 -11.56 25.04
CA PRO A 278 1.43 -10.27 25.58
C PRO A 278 1.50 -10.23 27.11
N SER A 279 1.64 -11.37 27.77
CA SER A 279 1.69 -11.48 29.24
C SER A 279 3.10 -11.22 29.78
N ASN A 280 4.09 -11.06 28.91
CA ASN A 280 5.49 -10.91 29.30
C ASN A 280 6.12 -9.72 28.57
N GLU A 281 6.84 -8.88 29.32
CA GLU A 281 7.62 -7.81 28.72
C GLU A 281 8.73 -8.41 27.84
N THR A 282 8.84 -7.92 26.60
CA THR A 282 9.81 -8.42 25.62
C THR A 282 11.05 -7.52 25.64
N ALA A 283 12.20 -8.11 25.94
CA ALA A 283 13.49 -7.44 25.75
C ALA A 283 13.84 -7.39 24.26
N PHE A 284 14.34 -6.24 23.82
CA PHE A 284 14.76 -5.99 22.44
C PHE A 284 16.28 -5.81 22.36
N GLU A 285 16.84 -6.08 21.19
CA GLU A 285 18.27 -5.94 20.90
C GLU A 285 18.71 -4.47 21.09
N VAL A 286 19.77 -4.27 21.89
CA VAL A 286 20.30 -2.93 22.19
C VAL A 286 21.06 -2.34 21.01
N ASP A 287 21.83 -3.16 20.30
CA ASP A 287 22.59 -2.75 19.12
C ASP A 287 21.70 -2.78 17.87
N ALA A 288 20.77 -1.83 17.78
CA ALA A 288 19.84 -1.70 16.65
C ALA A 288 20.53 -1.21 15.36
N GLY A 289 21.70 -0.59 15.47
CA GLY A 289 22.40 0.08 14.36
C GLY A 289 22.71 -0.84 13.18
N LYS A 290 23.01 -2.11 13.46
CA LYS A 290 23.25 -3.15 12.43
C LYS A 290 22.03 -3.50 11.57
N TYR A 291 20.83 -3.09 11.98
CA TYR A 291 19.59 -3.33 11.23
C TYR A 291 19.01 -2.08 10.58
N THR A 292 19.60 -0.91 10.82
CA THR A 292 19.21 0.33 10.17
C THR A 292 19.47 0.21 8.67
N ALA A 293 18.53 0.69 7.85
CA ALA A 293 18.76 0.76 6.42
C ALA A 293 19.97 1.66 6.16
N PRO A 294 20.91 1.29 5.27
CA PRO A 294 21.90 2.25 4.80
C PRO A 294 21.16 3.46 4.24
N ASP A 295 21.58 4.66 4.64
CA ASP A 295 20.99 5.90 4.11
C ASP A 295 20.99 5.82 2.59
N GLY A 296 19.78 5.81 2.02
CA GLY A 296 19.54 5.66 0.58
C GLY A 296 19.82 6.93 -0.20
#